data_AF-A0A358M8Y0-F1
#
_entry.id   AF-A0A358M8Y0-F1
#
_cell.length_a   1.000
_cell.length_b   1.000
_cell.length_c   1.000
_cell.angle_alpha   90.00
_cell.angle_beta   90.00
_cell.angle_gamma   90.00
#
_symmetry.space_group_name_H-M   'P 1'
#
loop_
_entity.id
_entity.type
_entity.pdbx_description
1 polymer ?
#
loop_
_entity_poly.entity_id
_entity_poly.type
_entity_poly.pdbx_seq_one_letter_code
_entity_poly.pdbx_strand_id
1 'polypeptide(L)'
;CNGFQALIKLGLVPYGEIRALSPEAPTLTFNTVGRHISRYVYTSVVSNRSPWLMHTVPGEIHAVPISHGEGRFYAQEAVLEELIRNGQIATQYVAPDGTASENPEWNPNGSICAIEGITSPDGRVFGKMAHSERYGDGIGKNIPGEKNQKIFASGVAYFTN
;
A
#
# COMPACT_ATOMS: atom_id res chain seq x y z
N CYS A 1 1.54 -0.96 -7.64
CA CYS A 1 1.21 0.05 -8.66
C CYS A 1 0.08 -0.45 -9.59
N ASN A 2 0.27 -0.57 -10.92
CA ASN A 2 -0.84 -0.91 -11.85
C ASN A 2 -1.57 -2.23 -11.53
N GLY A 3 -0.88 -3.24 -11.01
CA GLY A 3 -1.52 -4.46 -10.54
C GLY A 3 -2.58 -4.21 -9.45
N PHE A 4 -2.33 -3.26 -8.53
CA PHE A 4 -3.32 -2.87 -7.53
C PHE A 4 -4.53 -2.18 -8.18
N GLN A 5 -4.32 -1.29 -9.15
CA GLN A 5 -5.41 -0.66 -9.91
C GLN A 5 -6.31 -1.68 -10.62
N ALA A 6 -5.73 -2.77 -11.14
CA ALA A 6 -6.51 -3.84 -11.74
C ALA A 6 -7.27 -4.65 -10.67
N LEU A 7 -6.57 -5.11 -9.62
CA LEU A 7 -7.15 -5.98 -8.60
C LEU A 7 -8.25 -5.29 -7.78
N ILE A 8 -8.11 -3.98 -7.50
CA ILE A 8 -9.15 -3.22 -6.79
C ILE A 8 -10.42 -3.09 -7.65
N LYS A 9 -10.27 -2.87 -8.96
CA LYS A 9 -11.39 -2.79 -9.93
C LYS A 9 -12.08 -4.13 -10.21
N LEU A 10 -11.44 -5.25 -9.85
CA LEU A 10 -12.05 -6.58 -9.90
C LEU A 10 -12.79 -6.96 -8.62
N GLY A 11 -12.61 -6.20 -7.53
CA GLY A 11 -13.13 -6.56 -6.20
C GLY A 11 -12.24 -7.49 -5.37
N LEU A 12 -11.15 -8.01 -5.96
CA LEU A 12 -10.27 -8.98 -5.30
C LEU A 12 -9.58 -8.43 -4.06
N VAL A 13 -9.08 -7.19 -4.10
CA VAL A 13 -8.42 -6.59 -2.91
C VAL A 13 -9.40 -6.12 -1.85
N PRO A 14 -10.51 -5.42 -2.15
CA PRO A 14 -11.41 -4.98 -1.09
C PRO A 14 -12.28 -6.11 -0.53
N TYR A 15 -12.67 -7.09 -1.35
CA TYR A 15 -13.70 -8.08 -1.00
C TYR A 15 -13.22 -9.54 -1.03
N GLY A 16 -12.04 -9.83 -1.58
CA GLY A 16 -11.50 -11.20 -1.66
C GLY A 16 -12.06 -12.05 -2.81
N GLU A 17 -12.96 -11.50 -3.62
CA GLU A 17 -13.59 -12.20 -4.74
C GLU A 17 -13.82 -11.28 -5.94
N ILE A 18 -13.94 -11.89 -7.12
CA ILE A 18 -14.31 -11.15 -8.33
C ILE A 18 -15.79 -10.81 -8.26
N ARG A 19 -16.13 -9.52 -8.32
CA ARG A 19 -17.53 -9.07 -8.32
C ARG A 19 -17.71 -7.77 -9.08
N ALA A 20 -18.94 -7.50 -9.50
CA ALA A 20 -19.33 -6.18 -9.98
C ALA A 20 -19.20 -5.16 -8.84
N LEU A 21 -18.61 -4.01 -9.15
CA LEU A 21 -18.40 -2.93 -8.18
C LEU A 21 -19.52 -1.91 -8.25
N SER A 22 -19.95 -1.43 -7.09
CA SER A 22 -20.81 -0.26 -7.00
C SER A 22 -19.99 1.03 -7.11
N PRO A 23 -20.61 2.19 -7.41
CA PRO A 23 -19.91 3.49 -7.43
C PRO A 23 -19.26 3.87 -6.10
N GLU A 24 -19.70 3.27 -4.98
CA GLU A 24 -19.20 3.52 -3.63
C GLU A 24 -17.95 2.68 -3.29
N ALA A 25 -17.59 1.70 -4.14
CA ALA A 25 -16.46 0.82 -3.92
C ALA A 25 -15.13 1.62 -3.80
N PRO A 26 -14.20 1.16 -2.95
CA PRO A 26 -12.91 1.83 -2.82
C PRO A 26 -12.15 1.74 -4.14
N THR A 27 -11.37 2.77 -4.46
CA THR A 27 -10.69 2.88 -5.75
C THR A 27 -9.36 3.59 -5.67
N LEU A 28 -8.61 3.52 -6.77
CA LEU A 28 -7.44 4.35 -7.03
C LEU A 28 -7.77 5.36 -8.12
N THR A 29 -7.46 6.62 -7.87
CA THR A 29 -7.76 7.73 -8.79
C THR A 29 -6.54 8.67 -8.95
N PHE A 30 -6.71 9.73 -9.73
CA PHE A 30 -5.69 10.74 -9.98
C PHE A 30 -5.09 11.28 -8.68
N ASN A 31 -3.77 11.40 -8.66
CA ASN A 31 -3.05 12.07 -7.58
C ASN A 31 -3.59 13.52 -7.43
N THR A 32 -3.65 14.04 -6.21
CA THR A 32 -4.11 15.43 -5.96
C THR A 32 -3.26 16.49 -6.66
N VAL A 33 -1.98 16.21 -6.90
CA VAL A 33 -1.06 17.08 -7.65
C VAL A 33 -1.37 17.13 -9.16
N GLY A 34 -2.25 16.28 -9.68
CA GLY A 34 -2.67 16.27 -11.08
C GLY A 34 -1.60 15.82 -12.08
N ARG A 35 -0.49 15.21 -11.62
CA ARG A 35 0.62 14.74 -12.45
C ARG A 35 1.24 13.45 -11.92
N HIS A 36 2.05 12.81 -12.78
CA HIS A 36 2.88 11.68 -12.40
C HIS A 36 3.91 12.05 -11.33
N ILE A 37 4.10 11.15 -10.35
CA ILE A 37 5.07 11.30 -9.26
C ILE A 37 6.05 10.14 -9.35
N SER A 38 7.35 10.46 -9.34
CA SER A 38 8.45 9.50 -9.30
C SER A 38 9.46 9.92 -8.24
N ARG A 39 9.45 9.27 -7.08
CA ARG A 39 10.34 9.55 -5.94
C ARG A 39 10.34 8.40 -4.94
N TYR A 40 11.25 8.46 -3.97
CA TYR A 40 11.11 7.65 -2.76
C TYR A 40 10.15 8.31 -1.77
N VAL A 41 9.45 7.46 -1.03
CA VAL A 41 8.53 7.81 0.07
C VAL A 41 8.83 6.91 1.25
N TYR A 42 8.38 7.33 2.43
CA TYR A 42 8.36 6.47 3.59
C TYR A 42 6.98 5.83 3.71
N THR A 43 6.96 4.50 3.86
CA THR A 43 5.74 3.76 4.18
C THR A 43 5.95 2.96 5.45
N SER A 44 4.94 2.95 6.32
CA SER A 44 4.91 2.09 7.50
C SER A 44 4.02 0.88 7.23
N VAL A 45 4.44 -0.30 7.68
CA VAL A 45 3.55 -1.45 7.81
C VAL A 45 2.69 -1.25 9.04
N VAL A 46 1.37 -1.22 8.89
CA VAL A 46 0.44 -1.02 10.01
C VAL A 46 -0.32 -2.28 10.39
N SER A 47 -0.34 -3.27 9.50
CA SER A 47 -0.88 -4.60 9.75
C SER A 47 0.00 -5.65 9.07
N ASN A 48 0.48 -6.63 9.84
CA ASN A 48 1.22 -7.79 9.33
C ASN A 48 0.38 -9.08 9.31
N ARG A 49 -0.95 -8.94 9.36
CA ARG A 49 -1.90 -10.08 9.36
C ARG A 49 -1.94 -10.83 8.03
N SER A 50 -1.51 -10.18 6.95
CA SER A 50 -1.41 -10.79 5.63
C SER A 50 -0.17 -11.68 5.55
N PRO A 51 -0.26 -12.86 4.91
CA PRO A 51 0.90 -13.68 4.58
C PRO A 51 2.00 -12.94 3.82
N TRP A 52 1.64 -11.90 3.05
CA TRP A 52 2.60 -11.07 2.32
C TRP A 52 3.48 -10.21 3.22
N LEU A 53 3.10 -10.02 4.48
CA LEU A 53 3.77 -9.13 5.43
C LEU A 53 4.19 -9.86 6.71
N MET A 54 4.09 -11.19 6.77
CA MET A 54 4.29 -11.96 8.02
C MET A 54 5.68 -11.82 8.65
N HIS A 55 6.71 -11.46 7.88
CA HIS A 55 8.07 -11.22 8.39
C HIS A 55 8.36 -9.75 8.72
N THR A 56 7.36 -8.89 8.66
CA THR A 56 7.44 -7.48 9.07
C THR A 56 6.81 -7.29 10.45
N VAL A 57 7.21 -6.20 11.10
CA VAL A 57 6.65 -5.77 12.38
C VAL A 57 5.84 -4.49 12.17
N PRO A 58 4.59 -4.40 12.67
CA PRO A 58 3.83 -3.16 12.61
C PRO A 58 4.61 -1.99 13.22
N GLY A 59 4.68 -0.88 12.50
CA GLY A 59 5.51 0.29 12.81
C GLY A 59 6.85 0.34 12.06
N GLU A 60 7.27 -0.74 11.39
CA GLU A 60 8.48 -0.71 10.55
C GLU A 60 8.33 0.25 9.36
N ILE A 61 9.25 1.22 9.30
CA ILE A 61 9.29 2.25 8.25
C ILE A 61 10.23 1.81 7.14
N HIS A 62 9.77 1.94 5.90
CA HIS A 62 10.50 1.58 4.71
C HIS A 62 10.53 2.73 3.71
N ALA A 63 11.72 3.03 3.18
CA ALA A 63 11.95 3.94 2.08
C ALA A 63 11.76 3.18 0.75
N VAL A 64 10.61 3.36 0.11
CA VAL A 64 10.22 2.63 -1.10
C VAL A 64 9.94 3.59 -2.27
N PRO A 65 10.30 3.22 -3.51
CA PRO A 65 10.02 4.07 -4.66
C PRO A 65 8.54 4.00 -5.08
N ILE A 66 7.99 5.14 -5.49
CA ILE A 66 6.70 5.24 -6.16
C ILE A 66 6.89 5.76 -7.60
N SER A 67 5.98 5.38 -8.49
CA SER A 67 5.95 5.82 -9.89
C SER A 67 4.53 5.71 -10.44
N HIS A 68 3.68 6.72 -10.24
CA HIS A 68 2.29 6.70 -10.70
C HIS A 68 1.68 8.11 -10.86
N GLY A 69 0.71 8.23 -11.77
CA GLY A 69 -0.21 9.38 -11.89
C GLY A 69 -1.59 9.16 -11.24
N GLU A 70 -1.96 7.89 -11.02
CA GLU A 70 -3.28 7.46 -10.54
C GLU A 70 -3.15 6.51 -9.33
N GLY A 71 -2.44 6.97 -8.31
CA GLY A 71 -2.16 6.15 -7.12
C GLY A 71 -2.94 6.55 -5.87
N ARG A 72 -3.85 7.53 -5.97
CA ARG A 72 -4.56 8.06 -4.82
C ARG A 72 -5.64 7.10 -4.37
N PHE A 73 -5.50 6.54 -3.17
CA PHE A 73 -6.55 5.73 -2.56
C PHE A 73 -7.70 6.63 -2.10
N TYR A 74 -8.92 6.21 -2.44
CA TYR A 74 -10.16 6.87 -2.04
C TYR A 74 -11.23 5.82 -1.72
N ALA A 75 -11.99 6.08 -0.65
CA ALA A 75 -13.14 5.31 -0.24
C ALA A 75 -14.13 6.25 0.45
N GLN A 76 -15.41 5.88 0.46
CA GLN A 76 -16.41 6.55 1.30
C GLN A 76 -16.20 6.15 2.77
N GLU A 77 -16.69 6.99 3.70
CA GLU A 77 -16.50 6.80 5.15
C GLU A 77 -16.91 5.39 5.62
N ALA A 78 -18.11 4.93 5.24
CA ALA A 78 -18.60 3.61 5.64
C ALA A 78 -17.70 2.45 5.16
N VAL A 79 -17.15 2.56 3.94
CA VAL A 79 -16.22 1.58 3.38
C VAL A 79 -14.87 1.66 4.09
N LEU A 80 -14.41 2.87 4.38
CA LEU A 80 -13.16 3.10 5.11
C LEU A 80 -13.23 2.51 6.53
N GLU A 81 -14.31 2.75 7.26
CA GLU A 81 -14.57 2.17 8.58
C GLU A 81 -14.58 0.65 8.55
N GLU A 82 -15.18 0.04 7.51
CA GLU A 82 -15.16 -1.40 7.31
C GLU A 82 -13.75 -1.94 7.07
N LEU A 83 -12.96 -1.31 6.18
CA LEU A 83 -11.58 -1.69 5.94
C LEU A 83 -10.73 -1.61 7.22
N ILE A 84 -10.92 -0.56 8.03
CA ILE A 84 -10.22 -0.38 9.31
C ILE A 84 -10.64 -1.48 10.29
N ARG A 85 -11.94 -1.71 10.48
CA ARG A 85 -12.48 -2.74 11.38
C ARG A 85 -11.98 -4.13 11.02
N ASN A 86 -11.87 -4.42 9.72
CA ASN A 86 -11.37 -5.70 9.23
C ASN A 86 -9.84 -5.83 9.33
N GLY A 87 -9.13 -4.74 9.61
CA GLY A 87 -7.66 -4.69 9.64
C GLY A 87 -7.04 -4.82 8.25
N GLN A 88 -7.76 -4.38 7.22
CA GLN A 88 -7.37 -4.46 5.80
C GLN A 88 -6.41 -3.33 5.39
N ILE A 89 -6.23 -2.31 6.22
CA ILE A 89 -5.18 -1.30 5.98
C ILE A 89 -3.84 -1.95 6.30
N ALA A 90 -3.02 -2.18 5.28
CA ALA A 90 -1.75 -2.88 5.42
C ALA A 90 -0.57 -1.93 5.54
N THR A 91 -0.55 -0.87 4.71
CA THR A 91 0.54 0.09 4.66
C THR A 91 0.03 1.52 4.50
N GLN A 92 0.71 2.46 5.15
CA GLN A 92 0.41 3.88 5.07
C GLN A 92 1.66 4.69 4.69
N TYR A 93 1.46 5.80 3.99
CA TYR A 93 2.47 6.85 3.84
C TYR A 93 2.71 7.53 5.19
N VAL A 94 3.98 7.74 5.54
CA VAL A 94 4.37 8.31 6.83
C VAL A 94 5.45 9.38 6.67
N ALA A 95 5.53 10.26 7.65
CA ALA A 95 6.72 11.09 7.85
C ALA A 95 7.90 10.23 8.34
N PRO A 96 9.15 10.75 8.34
CA PRO A 96 10.34 9.99 8.77
C PRO A 96 10.29 9.46 10.20
N ASP A 97 9.44 10.04 11.05
CA ASP A 97 9.20 9.61 12.44
C ASP A 97 8.18 8.46 12.56
N GLY A 98 7.58 8.02 11.44
CA GLY A 98 6.58 6.97 11.39
C GLY A 98 5.13 7.44 11.53
N THR A 99 4.91 8.75 11.70
CA THR A 99 3.56 9.31 11.84
C THR A 99 2.87 9.32 10.47
N ALA A 100 1.69 8.69 10.38
CA ALA A 100 0.83 8.79 9.20
C ALA A 100 0.51 10.26 8.92
N SER A 101 0.74 10.71 7.69
CA SER A 101 0.72 12.14 7.38
C SER A 101 -0.16 12.42 6.17
N GLU A 102 -1.01 13.43 6.28
CA GLU A 102 -1.73 14.00 5.14
C GLU A 102 -0.93 15.10 4.42
N ASN A 103 0.26 15.45 4.94
CA ASN A 103 1.14 16.42 4.30
C ASN A 103 1.58 15.87 2.92
N PRO A 104 1.38 16.62 1.81
CA PRO A 104 1.81 16.22 0.46
C PRO A 104 3.31 15.92 0.34
N GLU A 105 4.13 16.40 1.27
CA GLU A 105 5.55 16.04 1.36
C GLU A 105 5.73 14.53 1.59
N TRP A 106 4.89 13.91 2.41
CA TRP A 106 5.01 12.52 2.84
C TRP A 106 3.95 11.59 2.24
N ASN A 107 2.75 12.12 1.96
CA ASN A 107 1.66 11.47 1.23
C ASN A 107 1.45 12.18 -0.13
N PRO A 108 2.32 11.89 -1.13
CA PRO A 108 2.43 12.73 -2.31
C PRO A 108 1.27 12.60 -3.29
N ASN A 109 0.48 11.52 -3.20
CA ASN A 109 -0.71 11.35 -4.03
C ASN A 109 -2.01 11.85 -3.37
N GLY A 110 -1.97 12.21 -2.09
CA GLY A 110 -3.12 12.67 -1.32
C GLY A 110 -4.15 11.57 -1.03
N SER A 111 -3.68 10.35 -0.74
CA SER A 111 -4.54 9.24 -0.35
C SER A 111 -5.20 9.50 0.99
N ILE A 112 -6.49 9.18 1.12
CA ILE A 112 -7.23 9.35 2.38
C ILE A 112 -6.60 8.50 3.49
N CYS A 113 -6.50 9.06 4.70
CA CYS A 113 -5.83 8.43 5.84
C CYS A 113 -4.40 7.96 5.53
N ALA A 114 -3.73 8.60 4.57
CA ALA A 114 -2.42 8.18 4.07
C ALA A 114 -2.35 6.71 3.63
N ILE A 115 -3.47 6.09 3.26
CA ILE A 115 -3.51 4.68 2.86
C ILE A 115 -2.70 4.47 1.58
N GLU A 116 -1.74 3.55 1.65
CA GLU A 116 -0.86 3.24 0.54
C GLU A 116 -1.09 1.84 -0.02
N GLY A 117 -1.49 0.90 0.84
CA GLY A 117 -1.84 -0.46 0.46
C GLY A 117 -2.87 -1.08 1.40
N ILE A 118 -3.70 -1.93 0.83
CA ILE A 118 -4.74 -2.69 1.53
C ILE A 118 -4.70 -4.16 1.15
N THR A 119 -5.34 -5.02 1.94
CA THR A 119 -5.44 -6.46 1.68
C THR A 119 -6.88 -6.91 1.52
N SER A 120 -7.08 -8.08 0.91
CA SER A 120 -8.34 -8.82 0.99
C SER A 120 -8.72 -9.12 2.44
N PRO A 121 -10.01 -9.38 2.73
CA PRO A 121 -10.46 -9.74 4.08
C PRO A 121 -9.73 -10.95 4.67
N ASP A 122 -9.33 -11.90 3.82
CA ASP A 122 -8.54 -13.08 4.20
C ASP A 122 -7.01 -12.85 4.16
N GLY A 123 -6.57 -11.64 3.79
CA GLY A 123 -5.17 -11.24 3.69
C GLY A 123 -4.40 -11.81 2.49
N ARG A 124 -4.98 -12.69 1.67
CA ARG A 124 -4.27 -13.41 0.60
C ARG A 124 -4.01 -12.60 -0.65
N VAL A 125 -4.75 -11.53 -0.88
CA VAL A 125 -4.52 -10.57 -1.97
C VAL A 125 -4.00 -9.27 -1.36
N PHE A 126 -2.83 -8.83 -1.77
CA PHE A 126 -2.23 -7.57 -1.30
C PHE A 126 -2.12 -6.56 -2.45
N GLY A 127 -2.82 -5.43 -2.31
CA GLY A 127 -2.75 -4.30 -3.21
C GLY A 127 -1.90 -3.19 -2.61
N LYS A 128 -0.84 -2.78 -3.32
CA LYS A 128 0.10 -1.74 -2.88
C LYS A 128 0.49 -0.82 -4.03
N MET A 129 0.70 0.48 -3.77
CA MET A 129 1.09 1.43 -4.80
C MET A 129 2.60 1.55 -5.02
N ALA A 130 3.38 1.65 -3.95
CA ALA A 130 4.83 1.67 -3.98
C ALA A 130 5.42 0.36 -4.48
N HIS A 131 6.60 0.47 -5.06
CA HIS A 131 7.27 -0.58 -5.80
C HIS A 131 8.32 -1.28 -4.94
N SER A 132 7.87 -2.15 -4.05
CA SER A 132 8.75 -2.96 -3.19
C SER A 132 9.62 -3.94 -3.99
N GLU A 133 9.35 -4.14 -5.28
CA GLU A 133 10.17 -4.92 -6.20
C GLU A 133 11.33 -4.12 -6.82
N ARG A 134 11.27 -2.78 -6.80
CA ARG A 134 12.31 -1.90 -7.37
C ARG A 134 13.45 -1.66 -6.36
N TYR A 135 13.98 -2.74 -5.81
CA TYR A 135 15.15 -2.73 -4.93
C TYR A 135 16.15 -3.79 -5.39
N GLY A 136 17.41 -3.64 -4.98
CA GLY A 136 18.48 -4.58 -5.31
C GLY A 136 19.84 -3.99 -4.98
N ASP A 137 20.88 -4.81 -5.15
CA ASP A 137 22.25 -4.40 -4.89
C ASP A 137 22.63 -3.20 -5.76
N GLY A 138 23.09 -2.11 -5.13
CA GLY A 138 23.42 -0.89 -5.88
C GLY A 138 22.30 0.13 -6.03
N ILE A 139 21.04 -0.28 -5.85
CA ILE A 139 19.89 0.58 -6.13
C ILE A 139 19.55 1.47 -4.93
N GLY A 140 19.39 2.77 -5.17
CA GLY A 140 19.02 3.74 -4.13
C GLY A 140 20.07 3.85 -3.00
N LYS A 141 21.35 3.56 -3.28
CA LYS A 141 22.46 3.60 -2.31
C LYS A 141 22.60 4.94 -1.58
N ASN A 142 22.26 6.04 -2.25
CA ASN A 142 22.31 7.39 -1.71
C ASN A 142 21.01 7.82 -0.98
N ILE A 143 20.02 6.93 -0.88
CA ILE A 143 18.75 7.19 -0.22
C ILE A 143 18.75 6.41 1.09
N PRO A 144 18.72 7.09 2.26
CA PRO A 144 18.71 6.42 3.55
C PRO A 144 17.39 5.65 3.80
N GLY A 145 17.42 4.76 4.79
CA GLY A 145 16.26 3.97 5.21
C GLY A 145 16.24 2.55 4.65
N GLU A 146 15.55 1.66 5.39
CA GLU A 146 15.31 0.26 4.99
C GLU A 146 14.43 0.22 3.74
N LYS A 147 14.76 -0.65 2.78
CA LYS A 147 14.06 -0.76 1.48
C LYS A 147 13.29 -2.07 1.35
N ASN A 148 13.68 -3.08 2.13
CA ASN A 148 13.17 -4.44 2.01
C ASN A 148 12.01 -4.68 2.98
N GLN A 149 10.79 -4.70 2.44
CA GLN A 149 9.57 -5.05 3.18
C GLN A 149 9.37 -6.57 3.35
N LYS A 150 10.35 -7.39 2.95
CA LYS A 150 10.34 -8.86 3.05
C LYS A 150 9.12 -9.53 2.40
N ILE A 151 8.44 -8.85 1.47
CA ILE A 151 7.19 -9.31 0.85
C ILE A 151 7.39 -10.64 0.13
N PHE A 152 8.47 -10.77 -0.64
CA PHE A 152 8.77 -11.99 -1.39
C PHE A 152 9.16 -13.15 -0.47
N ALA A 153 10.00 -12.89 0.54
CA ALA A 153 10.37 -13.89 1.53
C ALA A 153 9.15 -14.38 2.34
N SER A 154 8.25 -13.46 2.69
CA SER A 154 6.98 -13.76 3.37
C SER A 154 6.07 -14.61 2.48
N GLY A 155 5.92 -14.24 1.21
CA GLY A 155 5.15 -15.01 0.23
C GLY A 155 5.69 -16.43 0.04
N VAL A 156 7.00 -16.62 -0.05
CA VAL A 156 7.62 -17.96 -0.12
C VAL A 156 7.32 -18.76 1.15
N ALA A 157 7.58 -18.17 2.32
CA ALA A 157 7.41 -18.86 3.60
C ALA A 157 5.98 -19.35 3.84
N TYR A 158 4.97 -18.60 3.38
CA TYR A 158 3.56 -19.01 3.49
C TYR A 158 3.23 -20.31 2.74
N PHE A 159 3.97 -20.66 1.69
CA PHE A 159 3.75 -21.90 0.95
C PHE A 159 4.68 -23.04 1.36
N THR A 160 5.74 -22.75 2.11
CA THR A 160 6.77 -23.73 2.47
C THR A 160 6.73 -24.14 3.94
N ASN A 161 6.07 -23.38 4.80
CA ASN A 161 5.92 -23.62 6.24
C ASN A 161 4.45 -23.85 6.59
#